data_AF-A0A820QYZ6-F1
#
_entry.id   AF-A0A820QYZ6-F1
#
_cell.length_a   1.000
_cell.length_b   1.000
_cell.length_c   1.000
_cell.angle_alpha   90.00
_cell.angle_beta   90.00
_cell.angle_gamma   90.00
#
_symmetry.space_group_name_H-M   'P 1'
#
loop_
_entity.id
_entity.type
_entity.pdbx_description
1 polymer ?
#
loop_
_entity_poly.entity_id
_entity_poly.type
_entity_poly.pdbx_seq_one_letter_code
_entity_poly.pdbx_strand_id
1 'polypeptide(L)' 'MNDLGLDSLDHVEIIVALENEFGFEIPDADYDKLYTIQSVVDYLVRKMNITEHAKPVVSSAPDPRYDDHHH' A
#
# COMPACT_ATOMS: atom_id res chain seq x y z
N MET A 1 -2.17 -21.15 -15.62
CA MET A 1 -2.61 -21.14 -17.03
C MET A 1 -3.16 -19.75 -17.27
N ASN A 2 -2.36 -18.99 -18.03
CA ASN A 2 -2.37 -17.57 -18.36
C ASN A 2 -3.46 -16.72 -17.71
N ASP A 3 -3.06 -16.04 -16.65
CA ASP A 3 -3.70 -14.80 -16.23
C ASP A 3 -3.67 -13.84 -17.42
N LEU A 4 -4.87 -13.46 -17.87
CA LEU A 4 -5.23 -12.50 -18.92
C LEU A 4 -4.71 -12.68 -20.35
N GLY A 5 -3.69 -13.49 -20.61
CA GLY A 5 -3.16 -13.64 -21.99
C GLY A 5 -2.69 -12.33 -22.61
N LEU A 6 -2.28 -11.37 -21.76
CA LEU A 6 -1.72 -10.10 -22.17
C LEU A 6 -0.33 -10.36 -22.70
N ASP A 7 -0.09 -9.95 -23.95
CA ASP A 7 1.26 -9.87 -24.45
C ASP A 7 1.97 -8.68 -23.76
N SER A 8 3.29 -8.64 -23.84
CA SER A 8 4.13 -7.59 -23.22
C SER A 8 3.71 -6.16 -23.59
N LEU A 9 3.04 -5.96 -24.72
CA LEU A 9 2.49 -4.66 -25.15
C LEU A 9 1.18 -4.30 -24.44
N ASP A 10 0.27 -5.27 -24.26
CA ASP A 10 -1.03 -5.04 -23.61
C ASP A 10 -0.86 -4.69 -22.12
N HIS A 11 0.19 -5.23 -21.50
CA HIS A 11 0.55 -4.93 -20.11
C HIS A 11 0.89 -3.44 -19.90
N VAL A 12 1.63 -2.84 -20.83
CA VAL A 12 2.02 -1.42 -20.77
C VAL A 12 0.78 -0.53 -20.92
N GLU A 13 -0.14 -0.86 -21.83
CA GLU A 13 -1.38 -0.09 -22.02
C GLU A 13 -2.25 -0.08 -20.75
N ILE A 14 -2.36 -1.24 -20.07
CA ILE A 14 -3.14 -1.34 -18.82
C ILE A 14 -2.53 -0.49 -17.70
N ILE A 15 -1.21 -0.51 -17.55
CA ILE A 15 -0.53 0.30 -16.53
C ILE A 15 -0.80 1.78 -16.76
N VAL A 16 -0.58 2.28 -17.99
CA VAL A 16 -0.80 3.69 -18.32
C VAL A 16 -2.28 4.07 -18.14
N ALA A 17 -3.22 3.17 -18.44
CA ALA A 17 -4.64 3.40 -18.18
C ALA A 17 -4.94 3.50 -16.67
N LEU A 18 -4.35 2.63 -15.84
CA LEU A 18 -4.51 2.67 -14.38
C LEU A 18 -3.93 3.96 -13.78
N GLU A 19 -2.74 4.37 -14.22
CA GLU A 19 -2.08 5.60 -13.77
C GLU A 19 -2.93 6.84 -14.08
N ASN A 20 -3.50 6.91 -15.29
CA ASN A 20 -4.37 8.01 -15.70
C ASN A 20 -5.74 7.99 -15.00
N GLU A 21 -6.35 6.82 -14.83
CA GLU A 21 -7.68 6.68 -14.21
C GLU A 21 -7.66 7.06 -12.72
N PHE A 22 -6.61 6.64 -12.01
CA PHE A 22 -6.50 6.85 -10.56
C PHE A 22 -5.54 7.98 -10.16
N GLY A 23 -4.86 8.60 -11.12
CA GLY A 23 -3.99 9.75 -10.91
C GLY A 23 -2.75 9.46 -10.08
N PHE A 24 -2.18 8.26 -10.17
CA PHE A 24 -0.92 7.89 -9.51
C PHE A 24 0.08 7.30 -10.49
N GLU A 25 1.35 7.32 -10.13
CA GLU A 25 2.44 6.75 -10.93
C GLU A 25 2.86 5.38 -10.34
N ILE A 26 3.01 4.39 -11.21
CA ILE A 26 3.50 3.04 -10.91
C ILE A 26 4.99 3.01 -11.27
N PRO A 27 5.89 2.66 -10.34
CA PRO A 27 7.31 2.52 -10.67
C PRO A 27 7.56 1.25 -11.51
N ASP A 28 8.51 1.31 -12.45
CA ASP A 28 8.89 0.17 -13.30
C ASP A 28 9.19 -1.11 -12.51
N ALA A 29 9.76 -0.99 -11.31
CA ALA A 29 10.07 -2.12 -10.43
C ALA A 29 8.83 -2.91 -9.95
N ASP A 30 7.64 -2.32 -10.08
CA ASP A 30 6.37 -2.97 -9.77
C ASP A 30 5.64 -3.50 -11.02
N TYR A 31 6.09 -3.17 -12.25
CA TYR A 31 5.46 -3.64 -13.49
C TYR A 31 5.50 -5.17 -13.57
N ASP A 32 6.66 -5.75 -13.22
CA ASP A 32 6.86 -7.20 -13.15
C ASP A 32 6.03 -7.92 -12.06
N LYS A 33 5.20 -7.20 -11.31
CA LYS A 33 4.28 -7.81 -10.32
C LYS A 33 2.84 -7.80 -10.82
N LEU A 34 2.52 -7.00 -11.83
CA LEU A 34 1.17 -6.73 -12.34
C LEU A 34 0.75 -7.68 -13.48
N TYR A 35 1.19 -8.93 -13.47
CA TYR A 35 0.88 -9.89 -14.54
C TYR A 35 -0.53 -10.51 -14.46
N THR A 36 -1.23 -10.32 -13.35
CA THR A 36 -2.53 -10.95 -13.07
C THR A 36 -3.56 -9.91 -12.68
N ILE A 37 -4.85 -10.16 -12.93
CA ILE A 37 -5.91 -9.26 -12.44
C ILE A 37 -5.85 -9.17 -10.93
N GLN A 38 -5.59 -10.30 -10.26
CA GLN A 38 -5.50 -10.33 -8.81
C GLN A 38 -4.35 -9.43 -8.32
N SER A 39 -3.19 -9.48 -8.95
CA SER A 39 -2.04 -8.61 -8.63
C SER A 39 -2.38 -7.14 -8.78
N VAL A 40 -3.08 -6.77 -9.86
CA VAL A 40 -3.52 -5.39 -10.12
C VAL A 40 -4.49 -4.92 -9.05
N VAL A 41 -5.52 -5.72 -8.75
CA VAL A 41 -6.49 -5.41 -7.70
C VAL A 41 -5.80 -5.27 -6.34
N ASP A 42 -4.92 -6.20 -5.97
CA ASP A 42 -4.16 -6.15 -4.72
C ASP A 42 -3.22 -4.93 -4.64
N TYR A 43 -2.67 -4.50 -5.78
CA TYR A 43 -1.85 -3.30 -5.87
C TYR A 43 -2.71 -2.05 -5.62
N LEU A 44 -3.86 -1.94 -6.28
CA LEU A 44 -4.79 -0.83 -6.11
C LEU A 44 -5.32 -0.74 -4.68
N VAL A 45 -5.70 -1.86 -4.07
CA VAL A 45 -6.15 -1.90 -2.67
C VAL A 45 -5.04 -1.45 -1.73
N ARG A 46 -3.78 -1.85 -1.95
CA ARG A 46 -2.65 -1.38 -1.12
C ARG A 46 -2.34 0.11 -1.30
N LYS A 47 -2.47 0.63 -2.52
CA LYS A 47 -2.20 2.02 -2.86
C LYS A 47 -3.32 2.96 -2.38
N MET A 48 -4.58 2.51 -2.49
CA MET A 48 -5.79 3.26 -2.12
C MET A 48 -6.31 2.95 -0.72
N ASN A 49 -5.73 1.98 0.00
CA ASN A 49 -5.85 1.94 1.45
C ASN A 49 -5.15 3.20 1.99
N ILE A 50 -5.96 4.27 2.01
CA ILE A 50 -5.74 5.54 2.67
C ILE A 50 -4.97 5.22 3.95
N THR A 51 -3.71 5.66 3.98
CA THR A 51 -2.87 5.62 5.17
C THR A 51 -3.40 6.61 6.20
N GLU A 52 -4.65 6.45 6.61
CA GLU A 52 -5.15 7.01 7.86
C GLU A 52 -4.93 5.92 8.90
N HIS A 53 -4.09 6.24 9.87
CA HIS A 53 -3.77 5.50 11.10
C HIS A 53 -2.60 4.50 10.98
N ALA A 54 -1.61 4.51 11.87
CA ALA A 54 -1.40 5.32 13.05
C ALA A 54 0.06 5.17 13.49
N LYS A 55 0.76 6.29 13.70
CA LYS A 55 1.71 6.28 14.83
C LYS A 55 0.85 5.97 16.06
N PRO A 56 1.17 4.97 16.89
CA PRO A 56 0.48 4.84 18.16
C PRO A 56 0.88 6.07 18.98
N VAL A 57 0.05 7.11 18.95
CA VAL A 57 0.14 8.18 19.93
C VAL A 57 -0.45 7.61 21.22
N VAL A 58 0.29 6.70 21.85
CA VAL A 58 0.11 6.49 23.29
C VAL A 58 0.75 7.68 23.98
N SER A 59 0.03 8.79 23.87
CA SER A 59 0.06 9.87 24.83
C SER A 59 -0.46 9.30 26.15
N SER A 60 0.44 8.76 26.96
CA SER A 60 0.22 8.63 28.40
C SER A 60 1.56 8.59 29.11
N ALA A 61 2.27 9.71 29.11
CA ALA A 61 3.00 10.08 30.30
C ALA A 61 2.00 10.68 31.29
N PRO A 62 1.74 10.02 32.42
CA PRO A 62 1.60 10.72 33.67
C PRO A 62 2.87 10.47 34.48
N ASP A 63 3.73 11.49 34.56
CA ASP A 63 4.59 11.67 35.72
C ASP A 63 3.67 12.09 36.88
N PRO A 64 3.52 11.30 37.96
CA PRO A 64 4.15 11.71 39.21
C PRO A 64 4.45 10.59 40.23
N ARG A 65 5.62 10.71 40.87
CA ARG A 65 5.93 10.28 42.25
C ARG A 65 5.99 8.77 42.53
N TYR A 66 7.18 8.21 42.37
CA TYR A 66 7.62 7.10 43.23
C TYR A 66 8.05 7.69 44.58
N ASP A 67 7.11 7.91 45.48
CA ASP A 67 7.38 8.10 46.90
C ASP A 67 6.62 6.99 47.64
N ASP A 68 7.29 5.84 47.80
CA ASP A 68 6.87 4.82 48.75
C ASP A 68 8.09 4.43 49.58
N HIS A 69 8.40 5.30 50.55
CA HIS A 69 9.15 4.94 51.74
C HIS A 69 8.26 4.05 52.62
N HIS A 70 8.26 2.74 52.39
CA HIS A 70 7.87 1.74 53.39
C HIS A 70 8.74 0.47 53.27
N HIS A 71 9.90 0.46 53.95
CA HIS A 71 10.19 -0.42 55.09
C HIS A 71 11.54 -0.05 55.70
#